data_AF-A0A3S4JHH2-F1
#
_entry.id   AF-A0A3S4JHH2-F1
#
_cell.length_a   1.000
_cell.length_b   1.000
_cell.length_c   1.000
_cell.angle_alpha   90.00
_cell.angle_beta   90.00
_cell.angle_gamma   90.00
#
_symmetry.space_group_name_H-M   'P 1'
#
loop_
_entity.id
_entity.type
_entity.pdbx_description
1 polymer ?
#
loop_
_entity_poly.entity_id
_entity_poly.type
_entity_poly.pdbx_seq_one_letter_code
_entity_poly.pdbx_strand_id
1 'polypeptide(L)' 'MTDKQLDTKLVNAGRSKKYTLGSVNSVIQRASSLVFDTVEAKKHATRNRANGELFYGRRER' A
#
# COMPACT_ATOMS: atom_id res chain seq x y z
N MET A 1 0.84 28.47 4.59
CA MET A 1 0.33 27.51 3.59
C MET A 1 -1.04 28.00 3.21
N THR A 2 -1.28 28.25 1.91
CA THR A 2 -2.56 28.83 1.46
C THR A 2 -3.64 27.74 1.43
N ASP A 3 -4.89 28.05 1.79
CA ASP A 3 -5.98 27.06 1.93
C ASP A 3 -6.17 26.18 0.67
N LYS A 4 -6.01 26.74 -0.54
CA LYS A 4 -6.09 25.99 -1.80
C LYS A 4 -5.07 24.84 -1.91
N GLN A 5 -3.90 25.00 -1.30
CA GLN A 5 -2.87 23.96 -1.27
C GLN A 5 -3.26 22.83 -0.30
N LEU A 6 -4.00 23.15 0.76
CA LEU A 6 -4.50 22.17 1.72
C LEU A 6 -5.59 21.30 1.09
N ASP A 7 -6.57 21.90 0.42
CA ASP A 7 -7.65 21.18 -0.27
C ASP A 7 -7.09 20.18 -1.30
N THR A 8 -6.12 20.63 -2.10
CA THR A 8 -5.44 19.78 -3.09
C THR A 8 -4.73 18.61 -2.41
N LYS A 9 -4.10 18.83 -1.24
CA LYS A 9 -3.42 17.77 -0.48
C LYS A 9 -4.42 16.76 0.08
N LEU A 10 -5.54 17.22 0.63
CA LEU A 10 -6.58 16.36 1.17
C LEU A 10 -7.20 15.47 0.09
N VAL A 11 -7.47 16.02 -1.09
CA VAL A 11 -8.04 15.25 -2.21
C VAL A 11 -7.09 14.16 -2.71
N ASN A 12 -5.77 14.40 -2.72
CA ASN A 12 -4.79 13.51 -3.36
C ASN A 12 -4.03 12.58 -2.38
N ALA A 13 -4.09 12.84 -1.08
CA ALA A 13 -3.35 12.06 -0.07
C ALA A 13 -3.66 10.55 -0.16
N GLY A 14 -2.61 9.72 -0.17
CA GLY A 14 -2.74 8.26 -0.20
C GLY A 14 -3.15 7.65 -1.55
N ARG A 15 -3.44 8.46 -2.57
CA ARG A 15 -3.98 8.01 -3.87
C ARG A 15 -2.91 7.81 -4.94
N SER A 16 -1.73 7.35 -4.54
CA SER A 16 -0.68 6.94 -5.48
C SER A 16 -1.19 5.83 -6.40
N LYS A 17 -0.78 5.86 -7.69
CA LYS A 17 -1.27 4.91 -8.71
C LYS A 17 -1.18 3.44 -8.30
N LYS A 18 -0.14 3.05 -7.55
CA LYS A 18 0.03 1.69 -7.03
C LYS A 18 -1.08 1.21 -6.10
N TYR A 19 -1.83 2.13 -5.47
CA TYR A 19 -2.94 1.80 -4.56
C TYR A 19 -4.31 1.99 -5.20
N THR A 20 -4.42 2.82 -6.24
CA THR A 20 -5.70 3.06 -6.93
C THR A 20 -5.94 2.13 -8.10
N LEU A 21 -4.88 1.58 -8.71
CA LEU A 21 -4.95 0.61 -9.81
C LEU A 21 -5.89 1.05 -10.95
N GLY A 22 -5.87 2.34 -11.30
CA GLY A 22 -6.70 2.93 -12.35
C GLY A 22 -8.03 3.52 -11.87
N SER A 23 -8.43 3.26 -10.62
CA SER A 23 -9.59 3.89 -9.99
C SER A 23 -9.28 5.28 -9.45
N VAL A 24 -10.33 6.02 -9.14
CA VAL A 24 -10.29 7.27 -8.36
C VAL A 24 -9.83 6.95 -6.93
N ASN A 25 -10.43 5.94 -6.30
CA ASN A 25 -10.16 5.56 -4.90
C ASN A 25 -9.17 4.40 -4.82
N SER A 26 -8.55 4.22 -3.65
CA SER A 26 -7.71 3.05 -3.40
C SER A 26 -8.54 1.77 -3.32
N VAL A 27 -7.93 0.65 -3.71
CA VAL A 27 -8.57 -0.66 -3.60
C VAL A 27 -8.64 -1.12 -2.14
N ILE A 28 -9.74 -1.80 -1.78
CA ILE A 28 -9.89 -2.45 -0.48
C ILE A 28 -9.41 -3.90 -0.61
N GLN A 29 -8.13 -4.13 -0.33
CA GLN A 29 -7.55 -5.48 -0.36
C GLN A 29 -7.71 -6.17 1.00
N ARG A 30 -8.75 -7.01 1.15
CA ARG A 30 -8.98 -7.80 2.37
C ARG A 30 -8.12 -9.07 2.32
N ALA A 31 -7.12 -9.16 3.18
CA ALA A 31 -6.25 -10.33 3.26
C ALA A 31 -5.71 -10.52 4.69
N SER A 32 -5.72 -11.76 5.18
CA SER A 32 -4.90 -12.20 6.31
C SER A 32 -3.57 -12.74 5.79
N SER A 33 -3.63 -13.74 4.91
CA SER A 33 -2.47 -14.34 4.24
C SER A 33 -2.27 -13.77 2.84
N LEU A 34 -1.01 -13.70 2.40
CA LEU A 34 -0.63 -13.31 1.05
C LEU A 34 0.18 -14.44 0.40
N VAL A 35 -0.05 -14.64 -0.89
CA VAL A 35 0.63 -15.69 -1.69
C VAL A 35 1.91 -15.11 -2.27
N PHE A 36 2.94 -15.95 -2.39
CA PHE A 36 4.20 -15.63 -3.05
C PHE A 36 4.42 -16.60 -4.20
N ASP A 37 4.70 -16.09 -5.39
CA ASP A 37 4.92 -16.91 -6.59
C ASP A 37 6.19 -17.77 -6.47
N THR A 38 7.20 -17.28 -5.74
CA THR A 38 8.46 -17.99 -5.51
C THR A 38 8.96 -17.81 -4.07
N VAL A 39 9.87 -18.69 -3.67
CA VAL A 39 10.59 -18.58 -2.38
C VAL A 39 11.42 -17.29 -2.33
N GLU A 40 11.96 -16.84 -3.45
CA GLU A 40 12.69 -15.59 -3.54
C GLU A 40 11.79 -14.37 -3.28
N ALA A 41 10.61 -14.33 -3.90
CA ALA A 41 9.62 -13.28 -3.68
C ALA A 41 9.21 -13.21 -2.19
N LYS A 42 9.01 -14.37 -1.56
CA LYS A 42 8.77 -14.44 -0.10
C LYS A 42 9.92 -13.84 0.71
N LYS A 43 11.17 -14.19 0.40
CA LYS A 43 12.36 -13.64 1.10
C LYS A 43 12.49 -12.13 0.90
N HIS A 44 12.18 -11.62 -0.28
CA HIS A 44 12.12 -10.19 -0.55
C HIS A 44 11.03 -9.51 0.31
N ALA A 45 9.83 -10.09 0.35
CA ALA A 45 8.72 -9.59 1.13
C ALA A 45 8.99 -9.59 2.64
N THR A 46 9.64 -10.65 3.16
CA THR A 46 10.04 -10.72 4.57
C THR A 46 11.00 -9.59 4.94
N ARG A 47 12.03 -9.33 4.11
CA ARG A 47 13.00 -8.25 4.37
C ARG A 47 12.34 -6.86 4.39
N ASN A 48 11.31 -6.67 3.56
CA ASN A 48 10.63 -5.38 3.40
C ASN A 48 9.27 -5.30 4.14
N ARG A 49 8.97 -6.22 5.07
CA ARG A 49 7.66 -6.30 5.74
C ARG A 49 7.22 -5.02 6.46
N ALA A 50 8.18 -4.21 6.94
CA ALA A 50 7.94 -2.92 7.59
C ALA A 50 8.02 -1.72 6.62
N ASN A 51 8.46 -1.95 5.37
CA ASN A 51 8.71 -0.92 4.36
C ASN A 51 7.60 -0.83 3.30
N GLY A 52 6.38 -1.25 3.66
CA GLY A 52 5.22 -1.17 2.78
C GLY A 52 4.99 -2.37 1.86
N GLU A 53 5.87 -3.38 1.89
CA GLU A 53 5.75 -4.61 1.08
C GLU A 53 4.65 -5.54 1.61
N LEU A 54 3.91 -6.17 0.71
CA LEU A 54 2.86 -7.12 1.06
C LEU A 54 3.49 -8.42 1.60
N PHE A 55 3.18 -8.76 2.86
CA PHE A 55 3.71 -9.96 3.51
C PHE A 55 2.64 -10.72 4.31
N TYR A 56 2.03 -10.08 5.30
CA TYR A 56 0.92 -10.62 6.10
C TYR A 56 -0.02 -9.46 6.48
N GLY A 57 -1.33 -9.73 6.58
CA GLY A 57 -2.35 -8.71 6.87
C GLY A 57 -2.16 -8.06 8.23
N ARG A 58 -1.66 -8.82 9.21
CA ARG A 58 -1.09 -8.27 10.45
C ARG A 58 0.38 -7.95 10.20
N ARG A 59 0.69 -6.67 10.01
CA ARG A 59 2.08 -6.21 10.10
C ARG A 59 2.41 -6.08 11.59
N GLU A 60 3.26 -6.96 12.11
CA GLU A 60 3.77 -6.78 13.47
C GLU A 60 4.50 -5.43 13.54
N ARG A 61 4.33 -4.71 14.66
CA ARG A 61 4.93 -3.39 14.90
C ARG A 61 6.45 -3.43 14.77
#